data_AF-A0A662V900-F1
#
_entry.id   AF-A0A662V900-F1
#
_cell.length_a   1.000
_cell.length_b   1.000
_cell.length_c   1.000
_cell.angle_alpha   90.00
_cell.angle_beta   90.00
_cell.angle_gamma   90.00
#
_symmetry.space_group_name_H-M   'P 1'
#
loop_
_entity.id
_entity.type
_entity.pdbx_description
1 polymer ?
#
loop_
_entity_poly.entity_id
_entity_poly.type
_entity_poly.pdbx_seq_one_letter_code
_entity_poly.pdbx_strand_id
1 'polypeptide(L)' 'MARSRYTKYRLVAEPLGLKQLDVYRSGKREIVRLMDIRTGKVYVVELPRPRNEIPLDEYEAFLKKAIGLR' A
#
# COMPACT_ATOMS: atom_id res chain seq x y z
N MET A 1 -21.82 -0.01 2.47
CA MET A 1 -20.98 0.64 1.45
C MET A 1 -19.54 0.92 1.95
N ALA A 2 -18.82 -0.10 2.44
CA ALA A 2 -17.41 0.04 2.90
C ALA A 2 -16.38 -0.67 2.00
N ARG A 3 -16.81 -1.60 1.13
CA ARG A 3 -15.91 -2.37 0.25
C ARG A 3 -15.22 -1.51 -0.82
N SER A 4 -15.89 -0.50 -1.37
CA SER A 4 -15.42 0.29 -2.51
C SER A 4 -14.10 1.04 -2.27
N ARG A 5 -13.87 1.60 -1.07
CA ARG A 5 -12.63 2.38 -0.80
C ARG A 5 -11.40 1.51 -0.61
N TYR A 6 -11.54 0.36 0.05
CA TYR A 6 -10.41 -0.56 0.24
C TYR A 6 -9.97 -1.22 -1.06
N THR A 7 -10.91 -1.42 -2.00
CA THR A 7 -10.59 -1.87 -3.35
C THR A 7 -9.66 -0.89 -4.06
N LYS A 8 -9.84 0.43 -3.90
CA LYS A 8 -9.00 1.43 -4.61
C LYS A 8 -7.52 1.33 -4.24
N TYR A 9 -7.17 1.25 -2.96
CA TYR A 9 -5.77 1.14 -2.53
C TYR A 9 -5.13 -0.19 -2.94
N ARG A 10 -5.92 -1.27 -2.96
CA ARG A 10 -5.46 -2.56 -3.45
C ARG A 10 -5.19 -2.53 -4.97
N LEU A 11 -6.05 -1.86 -5.73
CA LEU A 11 -5.89 -1.68 -7.18
C LEU A 11 -4.66 -0.84 -7.54
N VAL A 12 -4.18 0.05 -6.67
CA VAL A 12 -2.93 0.80 -6.91
C VAL A 12 -1.70 -0.13 -6.84
N ALA A 13 -1.74 -1.18 -6.01
CA ALA A 13 -0.63 -2.12 -5.87
C ALA A 13 -0.51 -3.10 -7.06
N GLU A 14 -1.63 -3.45 -7.71
CA GLU A 14 -1.67 -4.46 -8.76
C GLU A 14 -0.80 -4.11 -9.99
N PRO A 15 -0.87 -2.89 -10.57
CA PRO A 15 0.01 -2.50 -11.69
C PRO A 15 1.50 -2.52 -11.34
N LEU A 16 1.85 -2.37 -10.06
CA LEU A 16 3.23 -2.45 -9.58
C LEU A 16 3.72 -3.90 -9.41
N GLY A 17 2.86 -4.89 -9.66
CA GLY A 17 3.13 -6.30 -9.39
C GLY A 17 3.12 -6.63 -7.89
N LEU A 18 2.42 -5.82 -7.09
CA LEU A 18 2.36 -6.00 -5.63
C LEU A 18 0.99 -6.51 -5.20
N LYS A 19 1.00 -7.46 -4.28
CA LYS A 19 -0.18 -7.96 -3.57
C LYS A 19 -0.18 -7.43 -2.14
N GLN A 20 -1.23 -6.70 -1.77
CA GLN A 20 -1.44 -6.33 -0.38
C GLN A 20 -1.78 -7.57 0.46
N LEU A 21 -0.97 -7.82 1.48
CA LEU A 21 -1.17 -8.91 2.45
C LEU A 21 -2.04 -8.41 3.60
N ASP A 22 -1.49 -7.52 4.41
CA ASP A 22 -2.08 -7.04 5.65
C ASP A 22 -1.95 -5.52 5.76
N VAL A 23 -2.84 -4.93 6.55
CA VAL A 23 -2.78 -3.51 6.90
C VAL A 23 -3.03 -3.40 8.40
N TYR A 24 -2.04 -2.87 9.11
CA TYR A 24 -2.14 -2.59 10.54
C TYR A 24 -2.31 -1.11 10.76
N ARG A 25 -3.19 -0.72 11.67
CA ARG A 25 -3.38 0.68 12.06
C ARG A 25 -3.00 0.84 13.53
N SER A 26 -2.13 1.81 13.80
CA SER A 26 -1.74 2.19 15.15
C SER A 26 -1.88 3.70 15.30
N GLY A 27 -2.98 4.12 15.94
CA GLY A 27 -3.34 5.53 16.08
C GLY A 27 -3.48 6.23 14.72
N LYS A 28 -2.56 7.17 14.45
CA LYS A 28 -2.50 7.94 13.20
C LYS A 28 -1.61 7.30 12.13
N ARG A 29 -0.88 6.22 12.40
CA ARG A 29 -0.01 5.57 11.40
C ARG A 29 -0.65 4.29 10.90
N GLU A 30 -0.37 3.95 9.65
CA GLU A 30 -0.73 2.66 9.07
C GLU A 30 0.51 1.98 8.51
N ILE A 31 0.60 0.66 8.72
CA ILE A 31 1.65 -0.20 8.17
C ILE A 31 0.99 -1.10 7.14
N VAL A 32 1.45 -1.04 5.91
CA VAL A 32 0.97 -1.87 4.80
C VAL A 32 2.04 -2.90 4.45
N ARG A 33 1.67 -4.17 4.48
CA ARG A 33 2.52 -5.26 4.01
C ARG A 33 2.16 -5.59 2.57
N LEU A 34 3.15 -5.52 1.69
CA LEU A 34 3.03 -5.80 0.27
C LEU A 34 3.96 -6.95 -0.09
N MET A 35 3.50 -7.86 -0.93
CA MET A 35 4.34 -8.92 -1.49
C MET A 35 4.48 -8.69 -2.98
N ASP A 36 5.71 -8.65 -3.47
CA ASP A 36 5.95 -8.72 -4.92
C ASP A 36 5.62 -10.13 -5.41
N ILE A 37 4.67 -10.21 -6.33
CA ILE A 37 4.17 -11.47 -6.85
C ILE A 37 5.20 -12.22 -7.71
N ARG A 38 6.20 -11.51 -8.24
CA ARG A 38 7.26 -12.09 -9.09
C ARG A 38 8.37 -12.74 -8.28
N THR A 39 8.74 -12.10 -7.18
CA THR A 39 9.89 -12.50 -6.36
C THR A 39 9.49 -13.16 -5.04
N GLY A 40 8.23 -13.02 -4.61
CA GLY A 40 7.77 -13.41 -3.28
C GLY A 40 8.27 -12.50 -2.15
N LYS A 41 9.06 -11.46 -2.48
CA LYS A 41 9.65 -10.56 -1.48
C LYS A 41 8.57 -9.72 -0.82
N VAL A 42 8.63 -9.59 0.50
CA VAL A 42 7.71 -8.77 1.28
C VAL A 42 8.34 -7.42 1.60
N TYR A 43 7.58 -6.37 1.34
CA TYR A 43 7.87 -4.98 1.67
C TYR A 43 6.93 -4.51 2.77
N VAL A 44 7.48 -3.77 3.72
CA VAL A 44 6.73 -3.13 4.80
C VAL A 44 6.75 -1.63 4.55
N VAL A 45 5.58 -1.05 4.34
CA VAL A 45 5.42 0.38 4.03
C VAL A 45 4.75 1.05 5.21
N GLU A 46 5.46 1.93 5.89
CA GLU A 46 4.89 2.78 6.92
C GLU A 46 4.33 4.06 6.27
N LEU A 47 3.03 4.27 6.43
CA LEU A 47 2.34 5.47 6.00
C LEU A 47 2.34 6.50 7.14
N PRO A 48 2.64 7.78 6.85
CA PRO A 48 2.69 8.83 7.87
C PRO A 48 1.32 9.17 8.48
N ARG A 49 0.24 8.83 7.76
CA ARG A 49 -1.17 9.04 8.13
C ARG A 49 -2.02 7.89 7.60
N PRO A 50 -3.29 7.74 8.03
CA PRO A 50 -4.17 6.69 7.51
C PRO A 50 -4.34 6.81 6.00
N ARG A 51 -4.32 5.68 5.27
CA ARG A 51 -4.38 5.69 3.80
C ARG A 51 -5.60 6.43 3.24
N ASN A 52 -6.73 6.41 3.96
CA ASN A 52 -7.95 7.13 3.57
C ASN A 52 -7.83 8.66 3.64
N GLU A 53 -6.76 9.18 4.23
CA GLU A 53 -6.39 10.60 4.27
C GLU A 53 -5.26 10.92 3.27
N ILE A 54 -4.77 9.91 2.55
CA ILE A 54 -3.72 10.03 1.52
C ILE A 54 -4.39 9.91 0.14
N PRO A 55 -4.14 10.88 -0.77
CA PRO A 55 -4.45 10.75 -2.20
C PRO A 55 -3.84 9.48 -2.81
N LEU A 56 -4.50 8.90 -3.82
CA LEU A 56 -4.06 7.61 -4.38
C LEU A 56 -2.69 7.68 -5.07
N ASP A 57 -2.37 8.81 -5.69
CA ASP A 57 -1.09 9.15 -6.30
C ASP A 57 0.03 9.26 -5.26
N GLU A 58 -0.22 9.90 -4.12
CA GLU A 58 0.74 9.97 -3.02
C GLU A 58 0.96 8.57 -2.41
N TYR A 59 -0.10 7.77 -2.28
CA TYR A 59 0.00 6.38 -1.86
C TYR A 59 0.86 5.55 -2.82
N GLU A 60 0.64 5.67 -4.13
CA GLU A 60 1.45 5.01 -5.16
C GLU A 60 2.93 5.38 -5.05
N ALA A 61 3.25 6.66 -4.79
CA ALA A 61 4.62 7.12 -4.58
C ALA A 61 5.28 6.46 -3.36
N PHE A 62 4.55 6.29 -2.25
CA PHE A 62 5.05 5.54 -1.09
C PHE A 62 5.36 4.08 -1.45
N LEU A 63 4.50 3.43 -2.26
CA LEU A 63 4.72 2.06 -2.69
C LEU A 63 5.96 1.93 -3.58
N LYS A 64 6.08 2.78 -4.61
CA LYS A 64 7.23 2.81 -5.52
C LYS A 64 8.54 3.00 -4.76
N LYS A 65 8.57 3.96 -3.82
CA LYS A 65 9.73 4.22 -2.96
C LYS A 65 10.10 2.99 -2.12
N ALA A 66 9.11 2.29 -1.56
CA ALA A 66 9.35 1.11 -0.73
C ALA A 66 9.96 -0.07 -1.50
N ILE A 67 9.64 -0.19 -2.79
CA ILE A 67 10.19 -1.24 -3.66
C ILE A 67 11.42 -0.81 -4.48
N GLY A 68 11.88 0.43 -4.29
CA GLY A 68 13.05 0.97 -4.98
C GLY A 68 12.82 1.30 -6.45
N LEU A 69 11.56 1.41 -6.89
CA LEU A 69 11.23 2.00 -8.19
C LEU A 69 11.41 3.53 -8.07
N ARG A 70 12.39 4.05 -8.82
CA ARG A 70 12.65 5.49 -8.96
C ARG A 70 11.71 6.11 -9.97
#